data_AF-A0A843M822-F1
#
_entry.id   AF-A0A843M822-F1
#
_cell.length_a   1.000
_cell.length_b   1.000
_cell.length_c   1.000
_cell.angle_alpha   90.00
_cell.angle_beta   90.00
_cell.angle_gamma   90.00
#
_symmetry.space_group_name_H-M   'P 1'
#
loop_
_entity.id
_entity.type
_entity.pdbx_description
1 polymer ?
#
loop_
_entity_poly.entity_id
_entity_poly.type
_entity_poly.pdbx_seq_one_letter_code
_entity_poly.pdbx_strand_id
1 'polypeptide(L)'
;MDTPIEQLRKGTIKLHSLESEMAAADAVCTRRRFIEEETGASLEYTGRYTIPEEYAVKHNIENMIGCIQIPAGVAGPLAVKGEYA
;
A
#
# COMPACT_ATOMS: atom_id res chain seq x y z
N MET A 1 22.75 -9.68 12.07
CA MET A 1 21.33 -10.09 12.11
C MET A 1 20.82 -10.02 10.69
N ASP A 2 20.02 -10.99 10.26
CA ASP A 2 19.41 -10.98 8.91
C ASP A 2 18.46 -9.78 8.78
N THR A 3 18.44 -9.16 7.60
CA THR A 3 17.48 -8.10 7.25
C THR A 3 16.05 -8.66 7.07
N PRO A 4 15.00 -7.84 7.22
CA PRO A 4 13.62 -8.30 6.99
C PRO A 4 13.40 -8.94 5.61
N ILE A 5 14.07 -8.43 4.57
CA ILE A 5 13.99 -8.98 3.20
C ILE A 5 14.63 -10.37 3.12
N GLU A 6 15.79 -10.59 3.75
CA GLU A 6 16.42 -11.91 3.79
C GLU A 6 15.56 -12.93 4.54
N GLN A 7 14.89 -12.51 5.61
CA GLN A 7 13.97 -13.36 6.37
C GLN A 7 12.71 -13.73 5.55
N LEU A 8 12.19 -12.79 4.75
CA LEU A 8 11.11 -13.08 3.79
C LEU A 8 11.56 -14.10 2.74
N ARG A 9 12.77 -13.96 2.17
CA ARG A 9 13.33 -14.92 1.22
C ARG A 9 13.53 -16.31 1.81
N LYS A 10 14.05 -16.37 3.03
CA LYS A 10 14.20 -17.63 3.78
C LYS A 10 12.86 -18.21 4.24
N GLY A 11 11.77 -17.45 4.13
CA GLY A 11 10.43 -17.83 4.53
C GLY A 11 10.22 -17.91 6.05
N THR A 12 11.16 -17.38 6.84
CA THR A 12 11.11 -17.33 8.30
C THR A 12 10.08 -16.32 8.80
N ILE A 13 9.81 -15.27 8.01
CA ILE A 13 8.67 -14.36 8.17
C ILE A 13 7.79 -14.47 6.92
N LYS A 14 6.47 -14.29 7.09
CA LYS A 14 5.52 -14.24 5.97
C LYS A 14 5.16 -12.80 5.62
N LEU A 15 4.92 -12.54 4.34
CA LEU A 15 4.55 -11.22 3.80
C LEU A 15 3.36 -10.56 4.52
N HIS A 16 2.36 -11.36 4.90
CA HIS A 16 1.14 -10.87 5.56
C HIS A 16 1.30 -10.65 7.06
N SER A 17 2.44 -11.02 7.63
CA SER A 17 2.72 -10.92 9.06
C SER A 17 3.66 -9.75 9.39
N LEU A 18 4.07 -8.96 8.40
CA LEU A 18 5.05 -7.90 8.63
C LEU A 18 4.55 -6.87 9.66
N GLU A 19 3.27 -6.55 9.64
CA GLU A 19 2.63 -5.63 10.59
C GLU A 19 2.62 -6.13 12.04
N SER A 20 2.88 -7.42 12.31
CA SER A 20 3.08 -7.89 13.70
C SER A 20 4.47 -7.61 14.24
N GLU A 21 5.43 -7.34 13.36
CA GLU A 21 6.86 -7.19 13.70
C GLU A 21 7.36 -5.75 13.54
N MET A 22 6.65 -4.90 12.80
CA MET A 22 7.05 -3.51 12.53
C MET A 22 5.86 -2.59 12.28
N ALA A 23 6.12 -1.28 12.26
CA ALA A 23 5.11 -0.27 11.94
C ALA A 23 4.55 -0.46 10.53
N ALA A 24 3.29 -0.07 10.30
CA ALA A 24 2.61 -0.23 9.02
C ALA A 24 3.40 0.38 7.85
N ALA A 25 3.98 1.58 8.04
CA ALA A 25 4.80 2.23 7.02
C ALA A 25 6.04 1.38 6.63
N ASP A 26 6.73 0.81 7.61
CA ASP A 26 7.90 -0.04 7.39
C ASP A 26 7.52 -1.38 6.75
N ALA A 27 6.38 -1.96 7.15
CA ALA A 27 5.85 -3.19 6.58
C ALA A 27 5.51 -3.01 5.10
N VAL A 28 4.80 -1.92 4.75
CA VAL A 28 4.47 -1.57 3.36
C VAL A 28 5.73 -1.33 2.53
N CYS A 29 6.70 -0.59 3.07
CA CYS A 29 7.98 -0.34 2.40
C CYS A 29 8.78 -1.64 2.16
N THR A 30 8.91 -2.48 3.19
CA THR A 30 9.61 -3.77 3.13
C THR A 30 8.95 -4.69 2.11
N ARG A 31 7.62 -4.77 2.14
CA ARG A 31 6.83 -5.57 1.20
C ARG A 31 7.04 -5.11 -0.24
N ARG A 32 6.97 -3.80 -0.50
CA ARG A 32 7.22 -3.23 -1.82
C ARG A 32 8.62 -3.57 -2.32
N ARG A 33 9.65 -3.33 -1.50
CA ARG A 33 11.04 -3.63 -1.85
C ARG A 33 11.28 -5.10 -2.15
N PHE A 34 10.68 -6.00 -1.35
CA PHE A 34 10.74 -7.43 -1.61
C PHE A 34 10.20 -7.76 -3.01
N ILE A 35 9.03 -7.23 -3.39
CA ILE A 35 8.45 -7.45 -4.72
C ILE A 35 9.32 -6.84 -5.83
N GLU A 36 9.86 -5.64 -5.64
CA GLU A 36 10.80 -5.02 -6.61
C GLU A 36 12.02 -5.92 -6.86
N GLU A 37 12.61 -6.49 -5.80
CA GLU A 37 13.76 -7.38 -5.92
C GLU A 37 13.40 -8.74 -6.57
N GLU A 38 12.24 -9.31 -6.27
CA GLU A 38 11.81 -10.60 -6.84
C GLU A 38 11.38 -10.48 -8.32
N THR A 39 10.90 -9.31 -8.74
CA THR A 39 10.37 -9.09 -10.10
C THR A 39 11.31 -8.32 -11.02
N GLY A 40 12.27 -7.58 -10.46
CA GLY A 40 13.11 -6.64 -11.19
C GLY A 40 12.36 -5.38 -11.69
N ALA A 41 11.08 -5.22 -11.34
CA ALA A 41 10.27 -4.07 -11.71
C ALA A 41 10.42 -2.93 -10.67
N SER A 42 10.43 -1.67 -11.14
CA SER A 42 10.37 -0.50 -10.26
C SER A 42 8.92 -0.22 -9.84
N LEU A 43 8.69 0.01 -8.54
CA LEU A 43 7.42 0.39 -7.95
C LEU A 43 7.48 1.80 -7.30
N GLU A 44 8.43 2.64 -7.76
CA GLU A 44 8.67 4.00 -7.22
C GLU A 44 7.39 4.82 -7.07
N TYR A 45 6.55 4.88 -8.12
CA TYR A 45 5.32 5.69 -8.11
C TYR A 45 4.19 5.05 -7.32
N THR A 46 4.11 3.71 -7.29
CA THR A 46 3.18 2.99 -6.40
C THR A 46 3.48 3.33 -4.95
N GLY A 47 4.76 3.55 -4.61
CA GLY A 47 5.19 3.96 -3.28
C GLY A 47 5.01 5.42 -2.92
N ARG A 48 4.53 6.26 -3.84
CA ARG A 48 4.28 7.69 -3.61
C ARG A 48 2.78 7.93 -3.45
N TYR A 49 2.34 8.06 -2.21
CA TYR A 49 0.94 8.30 -1.86
C TYR A 49 0.85 9.06 -0.53
N THR A 50 -0.35 9.52 -0.20
CA THR A 50 -0.63 10.31 1.02
C THR A 50 -1.69 9.66 1.92
N ILE A 51 -2.22 8.50 1.53
CA ILE A 51 -3.17 7.72 2.34
C ILE A 51 -2.42 7.15 3.55
N PRO A 52 -2.92 7.33 4.79
CA PRO A 52 -2.27 6.80 5.98
C PRO A 52 -2.34 5.27 6.02
N GLU A 53 -1.18 4.62 6.08
CA GLU A 53 -1.04 3.17 6.02
C GLU A 53 -1.71 2.49 7.20
N GLU A 54 -1.57 3.03 8.41
CA GLU A 54 -2.14 2.45 9.63
C GLU A 54 -3.65 2.27 9.55
N TYR A 55 -4.35 3.24 8.94
CA TYR A 55 -5.80 3.14 8.74
C TYR A 55 -6.12 2.17 7.61
N ALA A 56 -5.40 2.28 6.49
CA ALA A 56 -5.66 1.49 5.29
C ALA A 56 -5.48 -0.02 5.54
N VAL A 57 -4.39 -0.42 6.19
CA VAL A 57 -4.10 -1.85 6.45
C VAL A 57 -5.06 -2.50 7.45
N LYS A 58 -5.78 -1.70 8.23
CA LYS A 58 -6.74 -2.19 9.22
C LYS A 58 -8.15 -2.35 8.65
N HIS A 59 -8.49 -1.58 7.62
CA HIS A 59 -9.89 -1.40 7.20
C HIS A 59 -10.13 -1.50 5.70
N ASN A 60 -9.11 -1.36 4.85
CA ASN A 60 -9.30 -1.14 3.42
C ASN A 60 -8.51 -2.10 2.53
N ILE A 61 -7.38 -2.63 2.99
CA ILE A 61 -6.48 -3.44 2.15
C ILE A 61 -5.60 -4.37 2.99
N GLU A 62 -5.32 -5.57 2.46
CA GLU A 62 -4.28 -6.47 3.00
C GLU A 62 -3.02 -6.43 2.13
N ASN A 63 -1.86 -6.75 2.73
CA ASN A 63 -0.58 -6.81 2.02
C ASN A 63 -0.26 -5.53 1.21
N MET A 64 -0.56 -4.36 1.76
CA MET A 64 -0.36 -3.09 1.07
C MET A 64 1.11 -2.89 0.65
N ILE A 65 1.33 -2.47 -0.60
CA ILE A 65 2.64 -2.07 -1.15
C ILE A 65 2.66 -0.61 -1.61
N GLY A 66 1.50 0.05 -1.57
CA GLY A 66 1.32 1.44 -1.93
C GLY A 66 -0.07 1.70 -2.49
N CYS A 67 -0.18 2.63 -3.44
CA CYS A 67 -1.47 3.05 -4.00
C CYS A 67 -1.39 3.26 -5.52
N ILE A 68 -2.50 3.02 -6.21
CA ILE A 68 -2.69 3.41 -7.61
C ILE A 68 -3.34 4.80 -7.62
N GLN A 69 -2.83 5.69 -8.46
CA GLN A 69 -3.35 7.04 -8.62
C GLN A 69 -4.28 7.10 -9.83
N ILE A 70 -5.53 7.51 -9.62
CA ILE A 70 -6.55 7.63 -10.67
C ILE A 70 -6.82 9.11 -10.95
N PRO A 71 -6.66 9.59 -12.20
CA PRO A 71 -7.05 10.94 -12.56
C PRO A 71 -8.53 11.18 -12.28
N ALA A 72 -8.81 12.24 -11.52
CA ALA A 72 -10.16 12.64 -11.18
C ALA A 72 -10.46 14.01 -11.80
N GLY A 73 -11.59 14.11 -12.49
CA GLY A 73 -12.10 15.35 -13.06
C GLY A 73 -13.36 15.84 -12.33
N VAL A 74 -13.83 17.03 -12.70
CA VAL A 74 -15.09 17.60 -12.23
C VAL A 74 -16.03 17.80 -13.43
N ALA A 75 -17.32 17.50 -13.25
CA ALA A 75 -18.35 17.72 -14.25
C ALA A 75 -19.46 18.60 -13.67
N GLY A 76 -19.87 19.64 -14.40
CA GLY A 76 -20.95 20.51 -13.96
C GLY A 76 -21.00 21.86 -14.68
N PRO A 77 -21.92 22.75 -14.27
CA PRO A 77 -22.87 22.56 -13.16
C PRO A 77 -23.94 21.50 -13.47
N LEU A 78 -24.41 20.79 -12.44
CA LEU A 78 -25.55 19.86 -12.52
C LEU A 78 -26.73 20.48 -11.76
N ALA A 79 -27.81 20.83 -12.44
CA ALA A 79 -29.02 21.33 -11.80
C ALA A 79 -29.78 20.17 -11.15
N VAL A 80 -29.86 20.16 -9.82
CA VAL A 80 -30.61 19.15 -9.05
C VAL A 80 -31.88 19.78 -8.48
N LYS A 81 -33.00 19.06 -8.58
CA LYS A 81 -34.30 19.44 -8.02
C LYS A 81 -34.87 18.24 -7.24
N GLY A 82 -34.37 18.01 -6.02
CA GLY A 82 -34.81 16.91 -5.17
C GLY A 82 -35.02 17.32 -3.71
N GLU A 83 -35.63 16.42 -2.94
CA GLU A 83 -35.78 16.58 -1.48
C GLU A 83 -34.51 16.18 -0.70
N TYR A 84 -33.63 15.38 -1.32
CA TYR A 84 -32.41 14.83 -0.70
C TYR A 84 -31.12 15.25 -1.40
N ALA A 85 -31.24 15.87 -2.57
CA ALA A 85 -30.14 16.40 -3.37
C ALA A 85 -30.62 17.62 -4.15
#